data_AF-A0A7L0UK79-F1
#
_entry.id   AF-A0A7L0UK79-F1
#
_cell.length_a   1.000
_cell.length_b   1.000
_cell.length_c   1.000
_cell.angle_alpha   90.00
_cell.angle_beta   90.00
_cell.angle_gamma   90.00
#
_symmetry.space_group_name_H-M   'P 1'
#
loop_
_entity.id
_entity.type
_entity.pdbx_description
1 polymer ?
#
loop_
_entity_poly.entity_id
_entity_poly.type
_entity_poly.pdbx_seq_one_letter_code
_entity_poly.pdbx_strand_id
1 'polypeptide(L)' 'GKTKRTSQKRKTDDLLLQSLGKRKRVSFGGHLSPELFDKSLPPNSPLKRGAIPARLSLPFGHSPRAVLKKAPGLKHFAAQ' A
#
# COMPACT_ATOMS: atom_id res chain seq x y z
N GLY A 1 37.93 6.99 -28.40
CA GLY A 1 36.49 6.84 -28.65
C GLY A 1 35.96 5.74 -27.75
N LYS A 2 34.90 5.94 -26.94
CA LYS A 2 33.47 5.80 -27.30
C LYS A 2 33.26 4.44 -28.00
N THR A 3 32.56 3.46 -27.41
CA THR A 3 31.11 3.48 -27.23
C THR A 3 30.60 2.53 -26.14
N LYS A 4 29.61 3.01 -25.36
CA LYS A 4 28.81 2.27 -24.37
C LYS A 4 27.68 1.51 -25.08
N ARG A 5 27.47 0.23 -24.78
CA ARG A 5 26.23 -0.50 -25.14
C ARG A 5 25.24 -0.35 -23.99
N THR A 6 24.23 0.49 -24.17
CA THR A 6 23.14 0.66 -23.21
C THR A 6 22.13 -0.47 -23.41
N SER A 7 22.01 -1.36 -22.43
CA SER A 7 20.96 -2.39 -22.39
C SER A 7 19.60 -1.72 -22.53
N GLN A 8 18.83 -2.13 -23.55
CA GLN A 8 17.47 -1.67 -23.78
C GLN A 8 16.61 -2.04 -22.57
N LYS A 9 16.41 -1.07 -21.68
CA LYS A 9 15.39 -1.09 -20.66
C LYS A 9 14.04 -1.10 -21.39
N ARG A 10 13.40 -2.26 -21.47
CA ARG A 10 12.02 -2.39 -21.95
C ARG A 10 11.17 -1.40 -21.14
N LYS A 11 10.72 -0.34 -21.82
CA LYS A 11 9.83 0.67 -21.27
C LYS A 11 8.50 0.00 -20.98
N THR A 12 8.02 0.26 -19.77
CA THR A 12 6.71 -0.04 -19.22
C THR A 12 5.60 0.55 -20.10
N ASP A 13 5.07 -0.26 -21.01
CA ASP A 13 3.91 0.08 -21.87
C ASP A 13 2.57 -0.45 -21.29
N ASP A 14 2.60 -1.22 -20.20
CA ASP A 14 1.41 -1.75 -19.53
C ASP A 14 0.49 -0.68 -18.91
N LEU A 15 0.94 0.57 -18.84
CA LEU A 15 0.17 1.67 -18.27
C LEU A 15 -0.78 2.32 -19.28
N LEU A 16 -0.49 2.22 -20.59
CA LEU A 16 -1.23 2.99 -21.60
C LEU A 16 -2.38 2.20 -22.21
N LEU A 17 -2.28 0.86 -22.29
CA LEU A 17 -3.36 0.00 -22.80
C LEU A 17 -4.57 -0.07 -21.88
N GLN A 18 -4.46 0.40 -20.64
CA GLN A 18 -5.58 0.29 -19.72
C GLN A 18 -6.72 1.22 -20.12
N SER A 19 -6.50 2.41 -20.70
CA SER A 19 -7.55 3.45 -20.73
C SER A 19 -8.76 3.21 -21.65
N LEU A 20 -8.70 2.33 -22.65
CA LEU A 20 -9.70 2.32 -23.74
C LEU A 20 -10.84 1.30 -23.59
N GLY A 21 -10.88 0.47 -22.53
CA GLY A 21 -11.97 -0.52 -22.37
C GLY A 21 -11.97 -1.34 -21.07
N LYS A 22 -11.81 -0.70 -19.90
CA LYS A 22 -11.61 -1.40 -18.61
C LYS A 22 -12.88 -2.07 -18.07
N ARG A 23 -13.06 -3.35 -18.35
CA ARG A 23 -13.89 -4.22 -17.49
C ARG A 23 -13.16 -4.46 -16.17
N LYS A 24 -13.89 -4.61 -15.06
CA LYS A 24 -13.31 -4.91 -13.75
C LYS A 24 -12.68 -6.29 -13.79
N ARG A 25 -11.34 -6.34 -13.75
CA ARG A 25 -10.55 -7.58 -13.73
C ARG A 25 -9.68 -7.60 -12.50
N VAL A 26 -9.44 -8.77 -11.95
CA VAL A 26 -8.51 -8.95 -10.83
C VAL A 26 -7.09 -8.76 -11.35
N SER A 27 -6.28 -8.08 -10.56
CA SER A 27 -4.85 -7.90 -10.79
C SER A 27 -4.11 -8.14 -9.49
N PHE A 28 -2.82 -8.45 -9.59
CA PHE A 28 -1.91 -8.53 -8.47
C PHE A 28 -1.13 -7.22 -8.37
N GLY A 29 -1.01 -6.67 -7.15
CA GLY A 29 -0.18 -5.50 -6.89
C GLY A 29 1.31 -5.84 -6.96
N GLY A 30 2.15 -4.80 -6.86
CA GLY A 30 3.60 -4.98 -6.70
C GLY A 30 3.96 -5.58 -5.34
N HIS A 31 5.23 -5.97 -5.19
CA HIS A 31 5.74 -6.45 -3.90
C HIS A 31 5.68 -5.34 -2.83
N LEU A 32 5.30 -5.74 -1.62
CA LEU A 32 5.26 -4.89 -0.44
C LEU A 32 6.28 -5.40 0.58
N SER A 33 6.86 -4.48 1.35
CA SER A 33 7.71 -4.87 2.48
C SER A 33 6.88 -5.64 3.51
N PRO A 34 7.34 -6.81 3.98
CA PRO A 34 6.62 -7.58 4.99
C PRO A 34 6.68 -6.90 6.36
N GLU A 35 5.80 -7.32 7.27
CA GLU A 35 5.85 -6.95 8.67
C GLU A 35 6.81 -7.88 9.43
N LEU A 36 7.74 -7.27 10.18
CA LEU A 36 8.73 -8.00 10.97
C LEU A 36 8.25 -8.13 12.41
N PHE A 37 8.06 -9.36 12.87
CA PHE A 37 7.67 -9.68 14.25
C PHE A 37 8.75 -10.48 14.98
N ASP A 38 8.85 -10.25 16.28
CA ASP A 38 9.50 -11.18 17.20
C ASP A 38 8.42 -12.07 17.82
N LYS A 39 8.70 -13.37 17.96
CA LYS A 39 7.79 -14.34 18.57
C LYS A 39 7.70 -14.18 20.09
N SER A 40 8.70 -13.57 20.71
CA SER A 40 8.71 -13.31 22.16
C SER A 40 7.83 -12.12 22.55
N LEU A 41 7.58 -11.23 21.59
CA LEU A 41 6.82 -10.00 21.79
C LEU A 41 5.32 -10.23 21.58
N PRO A 42 4.46 -9.45 22.24
CA PRO A 42 3.03 -9.51 22.01
C PRO A 42 2.69 -9.14 20.56
N PRO A 43 1.57 -9.65 20.02
CA PRO A 43 1.18 -9.46 18.62
C PRO A 43 0.88 -8.00 18.23
N ASN A 44 0.76 -7.10 19.21
CA ASN A 44 0.52 -5.66 18.98
C ASN A 44 1.82 -4.82 18.87
N SER A 45 2.99 -5.42 19.06
CA SER A 45 4.29 -4.74 19.09
C SER A 45 5.26 -5.29 18.02
N PRO A 46 4.93 -5.15 16.73
CA PRO A 46 5.82 -5.58 15.65
C PRO A 46 7.12 -4.76 15.68
N LEU A 47 8.25 -5.39 15.36
CA LEU A 47 9.56 -4.74 15.28
C LEU A 47 9.62 -3.72 14.15
N LYS A 48 9.03 -4.06 12.99
CA LYS A 48 8.90 -3.15 11.84
C LYS A 48 7.56 -3.36 11.15
N ARG A 49 6.84 -2.27 10.93
CA ARG A 49 5.57 -2.28 10.17
C ARG A 49 5.83 -2.61 8.70
N GLY A 50 4.97 -3.48 8.14
CA GLY A 50 4.96 -3.76 6.71
C GLY A 50 4.44 -2.58 5.87
N ALA A 51 4.69 -2.61 4.56
CA ALA A 51 4.20 -1.60 3.64
C ALA A 51 2.69 -1.75 3.41
N ILE A 52 1.97 -0.63 3.44
CA ILE A 52 0.52 -0.59 3.21
C ILE A 52 0.27 -0.43 1.71
N PRO A 53 -0.61 -1.25 1.08
CA PRO A 53 -0.92 -1.11 -0.33
C PRO A 53 -1.51 0.28 -0.60
N ALA A 54 -0.81 1.08 -1.41
CA ALA A 54 -1.30 2.37 -1.89
C ALA A 54 -2.09 2.18 -3.20
N ARG A 55 -3.22 2.88 -3.33
CA ARG A 55 -3.92 2.94 -4.62
C ARG A 55 -3.20 3.96 -5.50
N LEU A 56 -2.51 3.49 -6.55
CA LEU A 56 -1.83 4.34 -7.54
C LEU A 56 -2.79 5.03 -8.53
N SER A 57 -4.07 5.18 -8.18
CA SER A 57 -4.94 6.10 -8.92
C SER A 57 -4.63 7.52 -8.44
N LEU A 58 -4.15 8.34 -9.38
CA LEU A 58 -3.99 9.80 -9.37
C LEU A 58 -4.73 10.58 -8.27
N PRO A 59 -4.19 11.74 -7.84
CA PRO A 59 -4.74 12.50 -6.72
C PRO A 59 -6.20 12.80 -7.02
N PHE A 60 -7.08 12.54 -6.05
CA PHE A 60 -8.51 12.79 -6.12
C PHE A 60 -9.35 11.68 -6.79
N GLY A 61 -9.37 10.50 -6.19
CA GLY A 61 -10.38 9.46 -6.47
C GLY A 61 -11.11 9.11 -5.19
N HIS A 62 -12.42 9.36 -5.15
CA HIS A 62 -13.35 9.37 -4.00
C HIS A 62 -13.58 8.02 -3.31
N SER A 63 -12.52 7.26 -3.04
CA SER A 63 -12.59 6.00 -2.32
C SER A 63 -12.55 6.29 -0.82
N PRO A 64 -13.49 5.78 -0.01
CA PRO A 64 -13.40 5.96 1.43
C PRO A 64 -12.07 5.36 1.90
N ARG A 65 -11.25 6.21 2.52
CA ARG A 65 -10.08 5.78 3.29
C ARG A 65 -10.57 4.67 4.21
N ALA A 66 -9.91 3.51 4.25
CA ALA A 66 -10.22 2.48 5.22
C ALA A 66 -9.90 3.04 6.61
N VAL A 67 -10.87 3.72 7.22
CA VAL A 67 -10.77 4.25 8.58
C VAL A 67 -11.08 3.10 9.53
N LEU A 68 -10.05 2.54 10.15
CA LEU A 68 -10.20 1.90 11.44
C LEU A 68 -10.76 2.97 12.39
N LYS A 69 -12.07 2.94 12.66
CA LYS A 69 -12.68 3.84 13.64
C LYS A 69 -12.09 3.49 15.02
N LYS A 70 -11.23 4.36 15.56
CA LYS A 70 -10.92 4.35 16.98
C LYS A 70 -12.10 5.00 17.70
N ALA A 71 -12.83 4.23 18.50
CA ALA A 71 -13.84 4.79 19.38
C ALA A 71 -13.17 5.75 20.38
N PRO A 72 -13.68 6.98 20.59
CA PRO A 72 -13.31 7.75 21.76
C PRO A 72 -13.86 6.98 22.98
N GLY A 73 -12.94 6.42 23.78
CA GLY A 73 -13.29 5.67 24.98
C GLY A 73 -14.18 6.50 25.91
N LEU A 74 -15.22 5.86 26.42
CA LEU A 74 -16.04 6.34 27.52
C LEU A 74 -15.12 6.76 28.67
N LYS A 75 -15.13 8.05 29.01
CA LYS A 75 -14.53 8.54 30.24
C LYS A 75 -15.45 8.08 31.37
N HIS A 76 -15.08 6.99 32.06
CA HIS A 76 -15.64 6.73 33.38
C HIS A 76 -15.09 7.81 34.31
N PHE A 77 -15.92 8.80 34.63
CA PHE A 77 -15.65 9.65 35.79
C PHE A 77 -16.16 8.88 37.02
N ALA A 78 -15.22 8.28 37.73
CA ALA A 78 -15.41 7.84 39.11
C ALA A 78 -15.04 9.00 40.05
N ALA A 79 -15.74 9.05 41.19
CA ALA A 79 -15.63 9.97 42.33
C ALA A 79 -16.21 11.38 42.07
N GLN A 80 -17.09 11.94 42.90
CA GLN A 80 -17.40 11.74 44.33
C GLN A 80 -18.91 11.71 44.58
#